data_AF-A0A150U0F2-F1
#
_entry.id   AF-A0A150U0F2-F1
#
_cell.length_a   1.000
_cell.length_b   1.000
_cell.length_c   1.000
_cell.angle_alpha   90.00
_cell.angle_beta   90.00
_cell.angle_gamma   90.00
#
_symmetry.space_group_name_H-M   'P 1'
#
loop_
_entity.id
_entity.type
_entity.pdbx_description
1 polymer ?
#
loop_
_entity_poly.entity_id
_entity_poly.type
_entity_poly.pdbx_seq_one_letter_code
_entity_poly.pdbx_strand_id
1 'polypeptide(L)'
;MSAKYPRSFHLPWSPGGTSDDKRMADVSGLLGVEIVITEKCDGSNLTYTRKSVFSRSHSGPPSHPSFDLAKATHARIAHQLSEGTSVFCEYCYAVHSIEYEALPGYSLVFGVRDDARGLFWEWDMVVAQANDLALPTVPVLFRGRVEAEGELEALTSALAREPSAFGGPREGVVVRVAGEFPDAAFQRCLAKWVRRGHVQTDEHWMHQEIRPQRLAAGPAGGPPP
;
A
#
# COMPACT_ATOMS: atom_id res chain seq x y z
N MET A 1 9.53 -17.27 -8.92
CA MET A 1 8.26 -16.78 -9.51
C MET A 1 7.65 -15.79 -8.55
N SER A 2 7.04 -14.71 -9.04
CA SER A 2 6.40 -13.70 -8.19
C SER A 2 5.20 -14.29 -7.45
N ALA A 3 5.07 -13.94 -6.17
CA ALA A 3 3.98 -14.39 -5.30
C ALA A 3 2.96 -13.28 -5.06
N LYS A 4 1.70 -13.68 -4.87
CA LYS A 4 0.61 -12.79 -4.47
C LYS A 4 0.92 -12.14 -3.12
N TYR A 5 0.65 -10.83 -2.99
CA TYR A 5 0.78 -10.13 -1.72
C TYR A 5 -0.11 -10.79 -0.64
N PRO A 6 0.45 -11.18 0.53
CA PRO A 6 -0.33 -11.81 1.57
C PRO A 6 -1.42 -10.87 2.12
N ARG A 7 -2.53 -11.45 2.61
CA ARG A 7 -3.58 -10.65 3.25
C ARG A 7 -3.02 -10.00 4.52
N SER A 8 -3.03 -8.68 4.61
CA SER A 8 -2.75 -7.96 5.86
C SER A 8 -3.86 -8.19 6.88
N PHE A 9 -3.50 -8.58 8.10
CA PHE A 9 -4.46 -8.71 9.20
C PHE A 9 -4.79 -7.35 9.79
N HIS A 10 -6.01 -7.22 10.33
CA HIS A 10 -6.41 -6.07 11.12
C HIS A 10 -5.72 -6.08 12.49
N LEU A 11 -5.37 -4.91 13.01
CA LEU A 11 -5.03 -4.75 14.42
C LEU A 11 -6.23 -5.18 15.29
N PRO A 12 -6.00 -5.68 16.53
CA PRO A 12 -7.08 -6.16 17.41
C PRO A 12 -8.21 -5.13 17.56
N TRP A 13 -7.85 -3.86 17.77
CA TRP A 13 -8.75 -2.71 17.97
C TRP A 13 -9.21 -2.00 16.68
N SER A 14 -8.87 -2.51 15.49
CA SER A 14 -9.33 -1.89 14.22
C SER A 14 -10.87 -1.88 14.15
N PRO A 15 -11.56 -0.74 14.01
CA PRO A 15 -13.01 -0.69 14.08
C PRO A 15 -13.71 -1.16 12.80
N GLY A 16 -13.02 -1.13 11.65
CA GLY A 16 -13.49 -1.65 10.37
C GLY A 16 -13.06 -3.09 10.10
N GLY A 17 -13.60 -3.65 9.02
CA GLY A 17 -13.41 -5.02 8.55
C GLY A 17 -14.76 -5.72 8.29
N THR A 18 -14.77 -6.76 7.47
CA THR A 18 -15.92 -7.65 7.26
C THR A 18 -15.75 -8.99 7.98
N SER A 19 -16.73 -9.90 7.89
CA SER A 19 -16.62 -11.25 8.43
C SER A 19 -15.47 -12.07 7.84
N ASP A 20 -15.00 -11.71 6.64
CA ASP A 20 -13.90 -12.38 5.96
C ASP A 20 -12.52 -11.83 6.36
N ASP A 21 -12.47 -10.68 7.04
CA ASP A 21 -11.22 -10.08 7.50
C ASP A 21 -10.67 -10.82 8.72
N LYS A 22 -9.35 -11.00 8.74
CA LYS A 22 -8.64 -11.62 9.85
C LYS A 22 -8.03 -10.55 10.74
N ARG A 23 -8.03 -10.78 12.04
CA ARG A 23 -7.39 -9.92 13.05
C ARG A 23 -6.12 -10.58 13.57
N MET A 24 -5.09 -9.77 13.77
CA MET A 24 -3.87 -10.12 14.48
C MET A 24 -4.25 -10.37 15.94
N ALA A 25 -3.85 -11.51 16.48
CA ALA A 25 -4.16 -11.90 17.85
C ALA A 25 -3.11 -11.41 18.86
N ASP A 26 -1.89 -11.17 18.39
CA ASP A 26 -0.75 -10.75 19.20
C ASP A 26 0.06 -9.70 18.43
N VAL A 27 0.22 -8.52 19.02
CA VAL A 27 0.97 -7.40 18.44
C VAL A 27 2.43 -7.36 18.88
N SER A 28 2.91 -8.34 19.67
CA SER A 28 4.27 -8.37 20.20
C SER A 28 5.36 -8.23 19.13
N GLY A 29 5.10 -8.72 17.91
CA GLY A 29 6.00 -8.56 16.76
C GLY A 29 6.17 -7.13 16.24
N LEU A 30 5.36 -6.18 16.72
CA LEU A 30 5.39 -4.76 16.39
C LEU A 30 5.89 -3.89 17.57
N LEU A 31 6.18 -4.48 18.73
CA LEU A 31 6.60 -3.76 19.94
C LEU A 31 8.11 -3.90 20.17
N GLY A 32 8.73 -2.87 20.76
CA GLY A 32 10.16 -2.83 21.08
C GLY A 32 11.10 -2.86 19.86
N VAL A 33 10.54 -2.78 18.65
CA VAL A 33 11.26 -2.75 17.38
C VAL A 33 10.94 -1.46 16.64
N GLU A 34 11.81 -1.07 15.69
CA GLU A 34 11.49 0.05 14.83
C GLU A 34 10.36 -0.34 13.88
N ILE A 35 9.31 0.47 13.85
CA ILE A 35 8.14 0.33 12.99
C ILE A 35 8.01 1.54 12.07
N VAL A 36 7.35 1.33 10.95
CA VAL A 36 6.85 2.37 10.05
C VAL A 36 5.33 2.25 9.99
N ILE A 37 4.65 3.36 10.23
CA ILE A 37 3.21 3.48 10.04
C ILE A 37 2.98 4.32 8.80
N THR A 38 2.33 3.75 7.80
CA THR A 38 1.97 4.44 6.57
C THR A 38 0.47 4.70 6.51
N GLU A 39 0.06 5.70 5.73
CA GLU A 39 -1.33 5.82 5.35
C GLU A 39 -1.75 4.57 4.56
N LYS A 40 -2.92 4.03 4.90
CA LYS A 40 -3.58 3.04 4.05
C LYS A 40 -4.45 3.80 3.05
N CYS A 41 -4.02 3.82 1.79
CA CYS A 41 -4.81 4.40 0.72
C CYS A 41 -5.87 3.41 0.19
N ASP A 42 -6.94 3.96 -0.36
CA ASP A 42 -8.10 3.25 -0.91
C ASP A 42 -7.96 3.14 -2.42
N GLY A 43 -7.42 2.01 -2.87
CA GLY A 43 -7.27 1.70 -4.28
C GLY A 43 -7.28 0.20 -4.50
N SER A 44 -6.54 -0.22 -5.52
CA SER A 44 -6.37 -1.63 -5.88
C SER A 44 -4.95 -2.09 -5.63
N ASN A 45 -4.78 -3.23 -4.97
CA ASN A 45 -3.46 -3.84 -4.91
C ASN A 45 -2.95 -4.16 -6.33
N LEU A 46 -1.72 -3.72 -6.59
CA LEU A 46 -1.00 -3.90 -7.84
C LEU A 46 0.41 -4.42 -7.53
N THR A 47 0.93 -5.30 -8.39
CA THR A 47 2.31 -5.78 -8.31
C THR A 47 3.01 -5.55 -9.64
N TYR A 48 4.16 -4.87 -9.62
CA TYR A 48 5.07 -4.80 -10.74
C TYR A 48 6.22 -5.79 -10.55
N THR A 49 6.56 -6.49 -11.62
CA THR A 49 7.75 -7.34 -11.73
C THR A 49 8.47 -6.99 -13.03
N ARG A 50 9.70 -7.46 -13.22
CA ARG A 50 10.39 -7.28 -14.52
C ARG A 50 9.56 -7.79 -15.72
N LYS A 51 8.73 -8.82 -15.53
CA LYS A 51 8.06 -9.55 -16.63
C LYS A 51 6.59 -9.21 -16.80
N SER A 52 5.92 -8.75 -15.75
CA SER A 52 4.47 -8.52 -15.77
C SER A 52 4.02 -7.55 -14.68
N VAL A 53 2.82 -7.00 -14.90
CA VAL A 53 2.01 -6.36 -13.87
C VAL A 53 0.90 -7.33 -13.44
N PHE A 54 0.48 -7.26 -12.18
CA PHE A 54 -0.59 -8.09 -11.63
C PHE A 54 -1.53 -7.25 -10.77
N SER A 55 -2.84 -7.54 -10.82
CA SER A 55 -3.76 -7.12 -9.76
C SER A 55 -3.75 -8.14 -8.61
N ARG A 56 -4.57 -7.91 -7.57
CA ARG A 56 -4.67 -8.79 -6.39
C ARG A 56 -4.93 -10.28 -6.68
N SER A 57 -5.58 -10.63 -7.81
CA SER A 57 -5.78 -12.05 -8.16
C SER A 57 -4.48 -12.77 -8.49
N HIS A 58 -3.46 -12.02 -8.94
CA HIS A 58 -2.14 -12.50 -9.35
C HIS A 58 -2.18 -13.53 -10.49
N SER A 59 -3.20 -13.44 -11.35
CA SER A 59 -3.48 -14.41 -12.43
C SER A 59 -3.00 -13.93 -13.81
N GLY A 60 -2.00 -13.06 -13.84
CA GLY A 60 -1.51 -12.37 -15.03
C GLY A 60 -1.87 -10.88 -15.07
N PRO A 61 -1.54 -10.19 -16.18
CA PRO A 61 -1.93 -8.79 -16.38
C PRO A 61 -3.45 -8.60 -16.25
N PRO A 62 -3.90 -7.63 -15.46
CA PRO A 62 -5.33 -7.35 -15.34
C PRO A 62 -5.92 -6.89 -16.68
N SER A 63 -7.09 -7.44 -17.02
CA SER A 63 -7.83 -7.13 -18.25
C SER A 63 -8.74 -5.91 -18.12
N HIS A 64 -9.13 -5.54 -16.90
CA HIS A 64 -10.05 -4.43 -16.69
C HIS A 64 -9.42 -3.09 -17.15
N PRO A 65 -10.13 -2.24 -17.92
CA PRO A 65 -9.57 -1.02 -18.52
C PRO A 65 -8.97 -0.03 -17.52
N SER A 66 -9.43 -0.02 -16.27
CA SER A 66 -8.86 0.83 -15.21
C SER A 66 -7.35 0.60 -15.00
N PHE A 67 -6.81 -0.54 -15.41
CA PHE A 67 -5.38 -0.87 -15.29
C PHE A 67 -4.53 -0.53 -16.52
N ASP A 68 -5.10 0.13 -17.54
CA ASP A 68 -4.34 0.48 -18.75
C ASP A 68 -3.16 1.42 -18.45
N LEU A 69 -3.35 2.41 -17.57
CA LEU A 69 -2.26 3.27 -17.12
C LEU A 69 -1.22 2.51 -16.28
N ALA A 70 -1.64 1.55 -15.45
CA ALA A 70 -0.72 0.69 -14.73
C ALA A 70 0.17 -0.14 -15.69
N LYS A 71 -0.40 -0.67 -16.78
CA LYS A 71 0.36 -1.37 -17.84
C LYS A 71 1.31 -0.43 -18.58
N ALA A 72 0.89 0.80 -18.87
CA ALA A 72 1.77 1.80 -19.47
C ALA A 72 2.95 2.18 -18.55
N THR A 73 2.70 2.34 -17.26
CA THR A 73 3.74 2.54 -16.25
C THR A 73 4.69 1.36 -16.22
N HIS A 74 4.17 0.12 -16.21
CA HIS A 74 5.00 -1.09 -16.27
C HIS A 74 5.92 -1.10 -17.49
N ALA A 75 5.40 -0.81 -18.69
CA ALA A 75 6.20 -0.76 -19.92
C ALA A 75 7.39 0.22 -19.83
N ARG A 76 7.25 1.30 -19.05
CA ARG A 76 8.32 2.28 -18.80
C ARG A 76 9.35 1.80 -17.78
N ILE A 77 8.93 1.14 -16.70
CA ILE A 77 9.81 0.85 -15.55
C ILE A 77 10.31 -0.60 -15.50
N ALA A 78 9.72 -1.51 -16.27
CA ALA A 78 9.99 -2.95 -16.17
C ALA A 78 11.47 -3.30 -16.33
N HIS A 79 12.19 -2.62 -17.23
CA HIS A 79 13.60 -2.87 -17.49
C HIS A 79 14.52 -2.49 -16.32
N GLN A 80 14.05 -1.61 -15.43
CA GLN A 80 14.76 -1.16 -14.22
C GLN A 80 14.58 -2.13 -13.06
N LEU A 81 13.53 -2.97 -13.10
CA LEU A 81 13.30 -4.00 -12.09
C LEU A 81 14.24 -5.18 -12.30
N SER A 82 14.93 -5.58 -11.25
CA SER A 82 15.69 -6.83 -11.20
C SER A 82 14.77 -8.05 -11.39
N GLU A 83 15.30 -9.11 -12.01
CA GLU A 83 14.59 -10.39 -12.02
C GLU A 83 14.42 -10.91 -10.58
N GLY A 84 13.26 -11.50 -10.30
CA GLY A 84 12.94 -11.99 -8.95
C GLY A 84 12.61 -10.89 -7.94
N THR A 85 12.29 -9.67 -8.38
CA THR A 85 11.77 -8.61 -7.50
C THR A 85 10.29 -8.35 -7.79
N SER A 86 9.49 -8.31 -6.72
CA SER A 86 8.08 -7.89 -6.76
C SER A 86 7.92 -6.56 -6.02
N VAL A 87 7.46 -5.52 -6.73
CA VAL A 87 7.14 -4.21 -6.15
C VAL A 87 5.63 -4.09 -6.00
N PHE A 88 5.17 -3.96 -4.76
CA PHE A 88 3.75 -3.84 -4.41
C PHE A 88 3.35 -2.38 -4.29
N CYS A 89 2.26 -2.03 -4.95
CA CYS A 89 1.69 -0.69 -4.96
C CYS A 89 0.21 -0.73 -4.58
N GLU A 90 -0.27 0.36 -4.00
CA GLU A 90 -1.68 0.71 -4.00
C GLU A 90 -1.95 1.54 -5.26
N TYR A 91 -2.80 1.01 -6.14
CA TYR A 91 -3.15 1.63 -7.40
C TYR A 91 -4.45 2.42 -7.28
N CYS A 92 -4.33 3.73 -7.15
CA CYS A 92 -5.41 4.68 -6.89
C CYS A 92 -5.84 5.40 -8.16
N TYR A 93 -6.04 4.71 -9.29
CA TYR A 93 -6.56 5.35 -10.50
C TYR A 93 -8.06 5.57 -10.45
N ALA A 94 -8.84 4.51 -10.22
CA ALA A 94 -10.29 4.61 -10.12
C ALA A 94 -10.69 5.00 -8.70
N VAL A 95 -11.66 5.91 -8.56
CA VAL A 95 -12.29 6.21 -7.27
C VAL A 95 -13.02 4.95 -6.80
N HIS A 96 -12.65 4.48 -5.60
CA HIS A 96 -13.36 3.43 -4.89
C HIS A 96 -14.35 4.08 -3.91
N SER A 97 -14.01 4.18 -2.63
CA SER A 97 -14.82 4.80 -1.59
C SER A 97 -14.33 6.17 -1.16
N ILE A 98 -13.08 6.54 -1.50
CA ILE A 98 -12.48 7.84 -1.19
C ILE A 98 -12.12 8.54 -2.50
N GLU A 99 -12.53 9.80 -2.65
CA GLU A 99 -12.02 10.69 -3.69
C GLU A 99 -10.85 11.49 -3.12
N TYR A 100 -9.68 11.32 -3.72
CA TYR A 100 -8.48 12.08 -3.37
C TYR A 100 -8.41 13.36 -4.21
N GLU A 101 -7.85 14.41 -3.62
CA GLU A 101 -7.76 15.72 -4.24
C GLU A 101 -6.43 15.93 -4.98
N ALA A 102 -5.34 15.35 -4.49
CA ALA A 102 -3.98 15.60 -5.00
C ALA A 102 -3.05 14.39 -4.85
N LEU A 103 -3.30 13.29 -5.57
CA LEU A 103 -2.38 12.14 -5.58
C LEU A 103 -1.05 12.51 -6.27
N PRO A 104 0.11 12.08 -5.75
CA PRO A 104 1.41 12.28 -6.41
C PRO A 104 1.60 11.38 -7.64
N GLY A 105 0.78 10.34 -7.76
CA GLY A 105 0.78 9.37 -8.84
C GLY A 105 -0.24 8.29 -8.56
N TYR A 106 -0.60 7.50 -9.57
CA TYR A 106 -1.59 6.44 -9.39
C TYR A 106 -1.04 5.17 -8.75
N SER A 107 0.27 4.90 -8.86
CA SER A 107 0.89 3.71 -8.26
C SER A 107 1.72 4.12 -7.04
N LEU A 108 1.19 3.91 -5.84
CA LEU A 108 1.83 4.26 -4.58
C LEU A 108 2.55 3.03 -3.99
N VAL A 109 3.88 3.00 -3.99
CA VAL A 109 4.67 1.86 -3.50
C VAL A 109 4.51 1.71 -1.98
N PHE A 110 4.21 0.50 -1.50
CA PHE A 110 4.14 0.20 -0.06
C PHE A 110 4.98 -1.01 0.36
N GLY A 111 5.59 -1.73 -0.58
CA GLY A 111 6.43 -2.86 -0.25
C GLY A 111 7.20 -3.41 -1.44
N VAL A 112 8.33 -4.04 -1.14
CA VAL A 112 9.15 -4.77 -2.12
C VAL A 112 9.49 -6.12 -1.52
N ARG A 113 9.48 -7.16 -2.36
CA ARG A 113 9.84 -8.51 -1.98
C ARG A 113 10.89 -9.08 -2.93
N ASP A 114 11.90 -9.70 -2.33
CA ASP A 114 12.81 -10.62 -3.00
C ASP A 114 12.10 -11.97 -3.15
N ASP A 115 11.79 -12.32 -4.40
CA ASP A 115 11.07 -13.56 -4.73
C ASP A 115 11.92 -14.82 -4.59
N ALA A 116 13.25 -14.69 -4.71
CA ALA A 116 14.15 -15.82 -4.58
C ALA A 116 14.38 -16.18 -3.11
N ARG A 117 14.50 -15.17 -2.25
CA ARG A 117 14.73 -15.34 -0.80
C ARG A 117 13.45 -15.43 0.02
N GLY A 118 12.32 -14.96 -0.51
CA GLY A 118 11.06 -14.89 0.24
C GLY A 118 11.10 -13.87 1.38
N LEU A 119 11.69 -12.71 1.09
CA LEU A 119 11.92 -11.64 2.07
C LEU A 119 11.26 -10.35 1.61
N PHE A 120 10.49 -9.73 2.51
CA PHE A 120 10.08 -8.35 2.37
C PHE A 120 11.23 -7.45 2.80
N TRP A 121 11.55 -6.47 1.96
CA TRP A 121 12.64 -5.55 2.21
C TRP A 121 12.34 -4.63 3.38
N GLU A 122 13.40 -4.16 4.03
CA GLU A 122 13.33 -3.04 4.96
C GLU A 122 12.80 -1.77 4.27
N TRP A 123 12.21 -0.87 5.05
CA TRP A 123 11.49 0.29 4.53
C TRP A 123 12.39 1.24 3.74
N ASP A 124 13.63 1.46 4.15
CA ASP A 124 14.55 2.34 3.44
C ASP A 124 14.89 1.81 2.03
N MET A 125 15.00 0.49 1.90
CA MET A 125 15.18 -0.16 0.59
C MET A 125 13.90 -0.12 -0.26
N VAL A 126 12.72 -0.15 0.37
CA VAL A 126 11.44 0.08 -0.33
C VAL A 126 11.40 1.51 -0.90
N VAL A 127 11.79 2.51 -0.10
CA VAL A 127 11.84 3.92 -0.53
C VAL A 127 12.88 4.11 -1.64
N ALA A 128 14.08 3.54 -1.50
CA ALA A 128 15.12 3.59 -2.52
C ALA A 128 14.64 3.00 -3.86
N GLN A 129 14.01 1.81 -3.83
CA GLN A 129 13.46 1.19 -5.02
C GLN A 129 12.34 2.01 -5.66
N ALA A 130 11.48 2.63 -4.86
CA ALA A 130 10.42 3.50 -5.35
C ALA A 130 11.01 4.73 -6.07
N ASN A 131 12.05 5.34 -5.49
CA ASN A 131 12.78 6.47 -6.07
C ASN A 131 13.44 6.10 -7.40
N ASP A 132 14.11 4.94 -7.48
CA ASP A 132 14.73 4.45 -8.72
C ASP A 132 13.70 4.33 -9.86
N LEU A 133 12.48 3.86 -9.53
CA LEU A 133 11.39 3.70 -10.48
C LEU A 133 10.63 5.00 -10.77
N ALA A 134 10.99 6.11 -10.11
CA ALA A 134 10.25 7.36 -10.10
C ALA A 134 8.76 7.17 -9.74
N LEU A 135 8.49 6.32 -8.75
CA LEU A 135 7.16 6.09 -8.19
C LEU A 135 7.09 6.65 -6.76
N PRO A 136 5.99 7.33 -6.40
CA PRO A 136 5.78 7.75 -5.01
C PRO A 136 5.55 6.53 -4.11
N THR A 137 5.94 6.62 -2.84
CA THR A 137 5.48 5.68 -1.82
C THR A 137 4.13 6.11 -1.26
N VAL A 138 3.45 5.21 -0.55
CA VAL A 138 2.41 5.63 0.39
C VAL A 138 3.00 6.59 1.45
N PRO A 139 2.22 7.57 1.97
CA PRO A 139 2.69 8.51 2.98
C PRO A 139 3.18 7.80 4.25
N VAL A 140 4.36 8.17 4.74
CA VAL A 140 4.83 7.76 6.08
C VAL A 140 4.26 8.74 7.10
N LEU A 141 3.53 8.21 8.07
CA LEU A 141 2.88 8.99 9.13
C LEU A 141 3.67 8.94 10.44
N PHE A 142 4.38 7.84 10.67
CA PHE A 142 5.25 7.66 11.82
C PHE A 142 6.37 6.69 11.49
N ARG A 143 7.55 6.94 12.04
CA ARG A 143 8.65 5.98 12.13
C ARG A 143 9.30 6.12 13.49
N GLY A 144 9.48 4.99 14.18
CA GLY A 144 10.03 4.97 15.52
C GLY A 144 9.75 3.66 16.23
N ARG A 145 9.94 3.64 17.55
CA ARG A 145 9.64 2.48 18.41
C ARG A 145 8.45 2.79 19.29
N VAL A 146 7.67 1.74 19.58
CA VAL A 146 6.58 1.75 20.53
C VAL A 146 6.78 0.55 21.45
N GLU A 147 6.68 0.75 22.75
CA GLU A 147 7.07 -0.28 23.72
C GLU A 147 5.86 -1.09 24.22
N ALA A 148 4.68 -0.46 24.27
CA ALA A 148 3.47 -1.08 24.80
C ALA A 148 2.31 -1.12 23.79
N GLU A 149 1.45 -2.15 23.92
CA GLU A 149 0.26 -2.31 23.08
C GLU A 149 -0.68 -1.08 23.12
N GLY A 150 -0.93 -0.54 24.32
CA GLY A 150 -1.79 0.64 24.48
C GLY A 150 -1.24 1.90 23.81
N GLU A 151 0.09 2.05 23.73
CA GLU A 151 0.72 3.14 22.99
C GLU A 151 0.52 2.97 21.48
N LEU A 152 0.65 1.73 20.98
CA LEU A 152 0.43 1.42 19.57
C LEU A 152 -1.04 1.62 19.19
N GLU A 153 -1.97 1.25 20.07
CA GLU A 153 -3.40 1.50 19.91
C GLU A 153 -3.71 2.99 19.84
N ALA A 154 -3.21 3.77 20.81
CA ALA A 154 -3.43 5.21 20.86
C ALA A 154 -2.84 5.90 19.61
N LEU A 155 -1.62 5.54 19.22
CA LEU A 155 -0.94 6.11 18.05
C LEU A 155 -1.68 5.80 16.75
N THR A 156 -1.99 4.53 16.50
CA THR A 156 -2.69 4.13 15.25
C THR A 156 -4.08 4.73 15.16
N SER A 157 -4.80 4.82 16.28
CA SER A 157 -6.12 5.44 16.34
C SER A 157 -6.09 6.96 16.15
N ALA A 158 -5.06 7.64 16.68
CA ALA A 158 -4.88 9.07 16.50
C ALA A 158 -4.55 9.39 15.04
N LEU A 159 -3.53 8.73 14.47
CA LEU A 159 -3.13 8.89 13.08
C LEU A 159 -4.31 8.59 12.14
N ALA A 160 -5.08 7.53 12.37
CA ALA A 160 -6.17 7.19 11.46
C ALA A 160 -7.37 8.17 11.48
N ARG A 161 -7.46 9.07 12.46
CA ARG A 161 -8.51 10.12 12.52
C ARG A 161 -8.14 11.39 11.76
N GLU A 162 -6.87 11.55 11.41
CA GLU A 162 -6.43 12.68 10.61
C GLU A 162 -6.92 12.55 9.16
N PRO A 163 -7.02 13.68 8.42
CA PRO A 163 -7.28 13.66 6.98
C PRO A 163 -6.21 12.88 6.19
N SER A 164 -6.57 12.40 5.00
CA SER A 164 -5.58 11.84 4.09
C SER A 164 -4.55 12.89 3.70
N ALA A 165 -3.29 12.47 3.51
CA ALA A 165 -2.24 13.32 2.94
C ALA A 165 -2.59 13.85 1.53
N PHE A 166 -3.57 13.24 0.86
CA PHE A 166 -3.98 13.58 -0.50
C PHE A 166 -5.35 14.26 -0.57
N GLY A 167 -5.90 14.72 0.55
CA GLY A 167 -7.25 15.29 0.64
C GLY A 167 -8.33 14.24 0.86
N GLY A 168 -9.48 14.67 1.41
CA GLY A 168 -10.52 13.75 1.86
C GLY A 168 -10.17 12.97 3.15
N PRO A 169 -11.00 11.99 3.52
CA PRO A 169 -10.78 11.21 4.73
C PRO A 169 -9.69 10.15 4.54
N ARG A 170 -9.01 9.76 5.62
CA ARG A 170 -8.08 8.63 5.64
C ARG A 170 -8.86 7.32 5.81
N GLU A 171 -8.60 6.31 4.98
CA GLU A 171 -9.19 4.96 5.19
C GLU A 171 -8.67 4.36 6.50
N GLY A 172 -7.38 4.49 6.74
CA GLY A 172 -6.73 3.98 7.94
C GLY A 172 -5.22 4.02 7.81
N VAL A 173 -4.55 3.10 8.52
CA VAL A 173 -3.08 3.02 8.54
C VAL A 173 -2.61 1.58 8.42
N VAL A 174 -1.40 1.39 7.92
CA VAL A 174 -0.68 0.11 7.97
C VAL A 174 0.54 0.27 8.86
N VAL A 175 0.67 -0.59 9.86
CA VAL A 175 1.86 -0.70 10.70
C VAL A 175 2.70 -1.86 10.16
N ARG A 176 4.00 -1.65 9.95
CA ARG A 176 4.95 -2.72 9.67
C ARG A 176 6.24 -2.55 10.44
N VAL A 177 6.95 -3.64 10.70
CA VAL A 177 8.36 -3.60 11.10
C VAL A 177 9.17 -2.87 10.01
N ALA A 178 10.04 -1.95 10.44
CA ALA A 178 10.86 -1.16 9.54
C ALA A 178 11.92 -2.02 8.84
N GLY A 179 12.52 -2.98 9.55
CA GLY A 179 13.50 -3.93 9.01
C GLY A 179 12.91 -4.95 8.02
N GLU A 180 13.80 -5.74 7.43
CA GLU A 180 13.42 -6.87 6.56
C GLU A 180 12.75 -7.99 7.36
N PHE A 181 11.84 -8.72 6.72
CA PHE A 181 11.21 -9.89 7.35
C PHE A 181 10.81 -10.96 6.33
N PRO A 182 10.85 -12.25 6.72
CA PRO A 182 10.48 -13.34 5.83
C PRO A 182 8.96 -13.48 5.66
N ASP A 183 8.54 -14.10 4.55
CA ASP A 183 7.13 -14.41 4.28
C ASP A 183 6.43 -15.09 5.45
N ALA A 184 7.13 -16.02 6.12
CA ALA A 184 6.61 -16.77 7.26
C ALA A 184 6.31 -15.90 8.49
N ALA A 185 6.87 -14.69 8.55
CA ALA A 185 6.65 -13.73 9.63
C ALA A 185 5.68 -12.60 9.23
N PHE A 186 5.20 -12.56 7.98
CA PHE A 186 4.38 -11.45 7.45
C PHE A 186 3.22 -11.07 8.38
N GLN A 187 2.49 -12.06 8.90
CA GLN A 187 1.31 -11.83 9.75
C GLN A 187 1.64 -11.37 11.18
N ARG A 188 2.92 -11.39 11.58
CA ARG A 188 3.43 -10.86 12.86
C ARG A 188 4.11 -9.50 12.68
N CYS A 189 4.63 -9.23 11.49
CA CYS A 189 5.40 -8.03 11.19
C CYS A 189 4.59 -6.91 10.52
N LEU A 190 3.30 -7.15 10.21
CA LEU A 190 2.46 -6.16 9.54
C LEU A 190 0.98 -6.32 9.90
N ALA A 191 0.32 -5.21 10.24
CA ALA A 191 -1.12 -5.14 10.45
C ALA A 191 -1.72 -3.82 9.97
N LYS A 192 -3.04 -3.80 9.74
CA LYS A 192 -3.78 -2.60 9.32
C LYS A 192 -4.80 -2.17 10.37
N TRP A 193 -5.00 -0.87 10.50
CA TRP A 193 -6.17 -0.27 11.10
C TRP A 193 -7.05 0.29 9.98
N VAL A 194 -8.35 0.05 10.01
CA VAL A 194 -9.29 0.58 9.02
C VAL A 194 -10.48 1.20 9.74
N ARG A 195 -10.92 2.38 9.30
CA ARG A 195 -12.06 3.10 9.88
C ARG A 195 -13.34 2.28 9.78
N ARG A 196 -14.28 2.54 10.69
CA ARG A 196 -15.61 1.92 10.66
C ARG A 196 -16.33 2.30 9.36
N GLY A 197 -16.97 1.31 8.73
CA GLY A 197 -17.80 1.53 7.54
C GLY A 197 -17.03 2.09 6.35
N HIS A 198 -15.77 1.67 6.13
CA HIS A 198 -15.02 2.07 4.93
C HIS A 198 -15.63 1.45 3.66
N VAL A 199 -15.95 0.17 3.69
CA VAL A 199 -16.70 -0.51 2.62
C VAL A 199 -18.18 -0.38 2.95
N GLN A 200 -18.93 0.40 2.17
CA GLN A 200 -20.36 0.64 2.42
C GLN A 200 -21.29 0.07 1.36
N THR A 201 -20.78 -0.33 0.19
CA THR A 201 -21.62 -0.82 -0.91
C THR A 201 -21.18 -2.21 -1.35
N ASP A 202 -22.16 -3.12 -1.48
CA ASP A 202 -21.96 -4.49 -1.99
C ASP A 202 -21.61 -4.51 -3.49
N GLU A 203 -21.82 -3.41 -4.23
CA GLU A 203 -21.35 -3.29 -5.60
C GLU A 203 -19.84 -3.11 -5.63
N HIS A 204 -19.15 -4.16 -6.09
CA HIS A 204 -17.72 -4.12 -6.35
C HIS A 204 -17.42 -2.93 -7.28
N TRP A 205 -16.48 -2.05 -6.89
CA TRP A 205 -16.07 -0.85 -7.65
C TRP A 205 -15.76 -1.11 -9.14
N MET A 206 -15.45 -2.36 -9.50
CA MET A 206 -15.19 -2.81 -10.88
C MET A 206 -16.45 -2.83 -11.77
N HIS A 207 -17.64 -2.70 -11.19
CA HIS A 207 -18.91 -2.63 -11.92
C HIS A 207 -19.47 -1.22 -12.02
N GLN A 208 -18.81 -0.24 -11.42
CA GLN A 208 -19.19 1.16 -11.47
C GLN A 208 -18.48 1.86 -12.64
N GLU A 209 -18.99 3.03 -13.02
CA GLU A 209 -18.31 3.91 -13.96
C GLU A 209 -16.91 4.27 -13.44
N ILE A 210 -15.89 4.15 -14.29
CA ILE A 210 -14.51 4.51 -13.93
C ILE A 210 -14.43 6.02 -13.82
N ARG A 211 -14.36 6.52 -12.58
CA ARG A 211 -14.05 7.91 -12.26
C ARG A 211 -12.57 8.02 -11.88
N PRO A 212 -11.72 8.70 -12.66
CA PRO A 212 -10.30 8.86 -12.33
C PRO A 212 -10.09 9.75 -11.10
N GLN A 213 -9.13 9.38 -10.25
CA GLN A 213 -8.66 10.22 -9.16
C GLN A 213 -7.88 11.44 -9.68
N ARG A 214 -7.89 12.53 -8.92
CA ARG A 214 -7.11 13.73 -9.23
C ARG A 214 -5.63 13.54 -8.86
N LEU A 215 -4.75 13.93 -9.79
CA LEU A 215 -3.33 14.06 -9.51
C LEU A 215 -3.02 15.47 -9.03
N ALA A 216 -1.99 15.61 -8.19
CA ALA A 216 -1.43 16.90 -7.82
C ALA A 216 -0.95 17.64 -9.09
N ALA A 217 -1.11 18.97 -9.11
CA ALA A 217 -0.51 19.78 -10.17
C ALA A 217 1.02 19.60 -10.11
N GLY A 218 1.64 19.20 -11.23
CA GLY A 218 3.10 19.17 -11.31
C GLY A 218 3.69 20.55 -11.06
N PRO A 219 4.99 20.67 -10.70
CA PRO A 219 5.65 21.96 -10.69
C PRO A 219 5.43 22.61 -12.06
N ALA A 220 4.96 23.86 -12.09
CA ALA A 220 4.75 24.61 -13.31
C ALA A 220 6.05 24.56 -14.13
N GLY A 221 6.01 23.86 -15.27
CA GLY A 221 7.19 23.62 -16.09
C GLY A 221 7.79 24.94 -16.57
N GLY A 222 8.91 25.33 -15.98
CA GLY A 222 9.84 26.23 -16.64
C GLY A 222 10.42 25.54 -17.88
N PRO A 223 10.71 26.28 -18.97
CA PRO A 223 11.24 25.67 -20.17
C PRO A 223 12.59 24.99 -19.86
N PRO A 224 12.88 23.83 -20.50
CA PRO A 224 14.18 23.20 -20.36
C PRO A 224 15.31 24.10 -20.91
N PRO A 225 16.55 23.96 -20.42
CA PRO A 225 17.70 24.71 -20.93
C PRO A 225 18.00 24.43 -22.41
#